data_AF-A0A381I6K7-F1
#
_entry.id   AF-A0A381I6K7-F1
#
_cell.length_a   1.000
_cell.length_b   1.000
_cell.length_c   1.000
_cell.angle_alpha   90.00
_cell.angle_beta   90.00
_cell.angle_gamma   90.00
#
_symmetry.space_group_name_H-M   'P 1'
#
loop_
_entity.id
_entity.type
_entity.pdbx_description
1 polymer ?
#
loop_
_entity_poly.entity_id
_entity_poly.type
_entity_poly.pdbx_seq_one_letter_code
_entity_poly.pdbx_strand_id
1 'polypeptide(L)'
;MRFLPSIFDENGYFDLAQGKNQLYKILMDFYNEKINIDNDVFNDILKYDYISLGKTSNIPQFFNKLDVDDFKNKCHVFLQDNDNLSTYLPSFVDKPAKHIIKYVHFEPFRFNVVDLKNDINTEIREVENVVLFEYDDKKIFEKSKTHKVEI
;
A
#
# COMPACT_ATOMS: atom_id res chain seq x y z
N MET A 1 -21.10 -1.80 -27.11
CA MET A 1 -19.95 -2.01 -26.21
C MET A 1 -20.48 -2.03 -24.78
N ARG A 2 -20.74 -3.22 -24.22
CA ARG A 2 -21.22 -3.46 -22.84
C ARG A 2 -20.37 -4.60 -22.29
N PHE A 3 -19.16 -4.30 -21.80
CA PHE A 3 -18.20 -5.35 -21.39
C PHE A 3 -18.00 -5.45 -19.87
N LEU A 4 -18.26 -4.38 -19.13
CA LEU A 4 -18.18 -4.41 -17.66
C LEU A 4 -19.39 -5.08 -17.00
N PRO A 5 -20.66 -4.85 -17.41
CA PRO A 5 -21.80 -5.44 -16.70
C PRO A 5 -21.88 -6.97 -16.82
N SER A 6 -21.46 -7.55 -17.95
CA SER A 6 -21.61 -9.00 -18.21
C SER A 6 -20.64 -9.88 -17.40
N ILE A 7 -19.41 -9.41 -17.14
CA ILE A 7 -18.45 -10.14 -16.28
C ILE A 7 -18.91 -10.16 -14.83
N PHE A 8 -19.60 -9.09 -14.40
CA PHE A 8 -20.16 -8.98 -13.06
C PHE A 8 -21.42 -9.82 -12.87
N ASP A 9 -22.23 -10.00 -13.91
CA ASP A 9 -23.44 -10.85 -13.92
C ASP A 9 -23.12 -12.35 -13.99
N GLU A 10 -22.19 -12.79 -14.86
CA GLU A 10 -21.90 -14.23 -15.06
C GLU A 10 -21.30 -14.92 -13.82
N ASN A 11 -20.71 -14.15 -12.91
CA ASN A 11 -20.07 -14.63 -11.69
C ASN A 11 -20.80 -14.25 -10.39
N GLY A 12 -21.97 -13.60 -10.47
CA GLY A 12 -22.76 -13.21 -9.29
C GLY A 12 -22.14 -12.12 -8.40
N TYR A 13 -21.36 -11.20 -8.97
CA TYR A 13 -20.60 -10.20 -8.20
C TYR A 13 -21.42 -9.00 -7.70
N PHE A 14 -22.65 -8.79 -8.18
CA PHE A 14 -23.50 -7.65 -7.78
C PHE A 14 -24.20 -7.81 -6.42
N ASP A 15 -24.46 -9.04 -5.96
CA ASP A 15 -25.34 -9.29 -4.79
C ASP A 15 -24.61 -9.41 -3.45
N LEU A 16 -23.29 -9.26 -3.44
CA LEU A 16 -22.48 -9.42 -2.25
C LEU A 16 -22.01 -8.04 -1.78
N ALA A 17 -22.09 -7.79 -0.48
CA ALA A 17 -21.28 -6.76 0.16
C ALA A 17 -19.80 -7.17 0.01
N GLN A 18 -19.23 -6.91 -1.16
CA GLN A 18 -17.89 -7.32 -1.54
C GLN A 18 -16.90 -6.59 -0.64
N GLY A 19 -16.37 -7.29 0.36
CA GLY A 19 -15.35 -6.73 1.22
C GLY A 19 -14.14 -6.29 0.39
N LYS A 20 -13.45 -5.23 0.82
CA LYS A 20 -12.27 -4.64 0.15
C LYS A 20 -11.32 -5.69 -0.46
N ASN A 21 -11.03 -6.78 0.27
CA ASN A 21 -10.15 -7.85 -0.22
C ASN A 21 -10.64 -8.51 -1.51
N GLN A 22 -11.95 -8.77 -1.61
CA GLN A 22 -12.53 -9.44 -2.76
C GLN A 22 -12.52 -8.53 -3.99
N LEU A 23 -12.76 -7.23 -3.81
CA LEU A 23 -12.66 -6.24 -4.88
C LEU A 23 -11.25 -6.19 -5.49
N TYR A 24 -10.20 -6.11 -4.66
CA TYR A 24 -8.82 -6.08 -5.14
C TYR A 24 -8.40 -7.41 -5.76
N LYS A 25 -8.91 -8.54 -5.25
CA LYS A 25 -8.68 -9.84 -5.87
C LYS A 25 -9.31 -9.91 -7.27
N ILE A 26 -10.57 -9.50 -7.41
CA ILE A 26 -11.25 -9.45 -8.72
C ILE A 26 -10.49 -8.55 -9.69
N LEU A 27 -10.02 -7.38 -9.23
CA LEU A 27 -9.28 -6.45 -10.06
C LEU A 27 -7.93 -7.03 -10.52
N MET A 28 -7.22 -7.72 -9.63
CA MET A 28 -5.99 -8.45 -9.95
C MET A 28 -6.23 -9.56 -10.96
N ASP A 29 -7.23 -10.41 -10.69
CA ASP A 29 -7.58 -11.54 -11.54
C ASP A 29 -8.00 -11.06 -12.94
N PHE A 30 -8.81 -9.99 -13.01
CA PHE A 30 -9.21 -9.36 -14.28
C PHE A 30 -8.03 -8.81 -15.07
N TYR A 31 -7.10 -8.12 -14.40
CA TYR A 31 -5.90 -7.57 -15.05
C TYR A 31 -5.02 -8.68 -15.63
N ASN A 32 -4.77 -9.73 -14.83
CA ASN A 32 -3.98 -10.88 -15.24
C ASN A 32 -4.64 -11.67 -16.37
N GLU A 33 -5.98 -11.70 -16.44
CA GLU A 33 -6.68 -12.41 -17.53
C GLU A 33 -6.73 -11.60 -18.83
N LYS A 34 -6.94 -10.27 -18.76
CA LYS A 34 -7.22 -9.45 -19.94
C LYS A 34 -6.01 -8.69 -20.48
N ILE A 35 -5.10 -8.27 -19.61
CA ILE A 35 -3.97 -7.40 -19.97
C ILE A 35 -2.67 -8.18 -19.84
N ASN A 36 -2.39 -8.72 -18.65
CA ASN A 36 -1.24 -9.60 -18.38
C ASN A 36 0.13 -9.03 -18.78
N ILE A 37 0.36 -7.75 -18.52
CA ILE A 37 1.61 -7.03 -18.82
C ILE A 37 2.13 -6.46 -17.49
N ASP A 38 3.44 -6.53 -17.24
CA ASP A 38 4.06 -5.95 -16.04
C ASP A 38 3.30 -6.24 -14.72
N ASN A 39 2.83 -7.47 -14.56
CA ASN A 39 1.94 -7.85 -13.46
C ASN A 39 2.50 -7.52 -12.08
N ASP A 40 3.83 -7.59 -11.90
CA ASP A 40 4.48 -7.23 -10.64
C ASP A 40 4.35 -5.73 -10.32
N VAL A 41 4.43 -4.87 -11.34
CA VAL A 41 4.21 -3.43 -11.21
C VAL A 41 2.75 -3.16 -10.83
N PHE A 42 1.81 -3.77 -11.54
CA PHE A 42 0.39 -3.65 -11.23
C PHE A 42 0.07 -4.16 -9.81
N ASN A 43 0.72 -5.24 -9.40
CA ASN A 43 0.63 -5.78 -8.04
C ASN A 43 1.04 -4.74 -6.99
N ASP A 44 2.20 -4.11 -7.18
CA ASP A 44 2.71 -3.08 -6.27
C ASP A 44 1.80 -1.84 -6.26
N ILE A 45 1.27 -1.41 -7.41
CA ILE A 45 0.31 -0.29 -7.48
C ILE A 45 -0.95 -0.61 -6.69
N LEU A 46 -1.53 -1.80 -6.89
CA LEU A 46 -2.73 -2.21 -6.17
C LEU A 46 -2.47 -2.41 -4.67
N LYS A 47 -1.32 -2.97 -4.30
CA LYS A 47 -0.90 -3.13 -2.91
C LYS A 47 -0.80 -1.78 -2.22
N TYR A 48 -0.16 -0.80 -2.87
CA TYR A 48 -0.04 0.56 -2.37
C TYR A 48 -1.41 1.21 -2.16
N ASP A 49 -2.28 1.14 -3.18
CA ASP A 49 -3.62 1.71 -3.08
C ASP A 49 -4.42 1.04 -1.94
N TYR A 50 -4.35 -0.29 -1.85
CA TYR A 50 -4.98 -1.07 -0.78
C TYR A 50 -4.51 -0.61 0.61
N ILE A 51 -3.20 -0.48 0.84
CA ILE A 51 -2.65 -0.08 2.16
C ILE A 51 -2.97 1.40 2.46
N SER A 52 -3.06 2.25 1.44
CA SER A 52 -3.33 3.68 1.60
C SER A 52 -4.75 4.01 2.07
N LEU A 53 -5.71 3.13 1.80
CA LEU A 53 -7.12 3.32 2.18
C LEU A 53 -7.38 3.18 3.69
N GLY A 54 -6.41 2.71 4.47
CA GLY A 54 -6.53 2.59 5.91
C GLY A 54 -5.73 1.44 6.47
N LYS A 55 -5.43 1.52 7.76
CA LYS A 55 -4.62 0.54 8.46
C LYS A 55 -5.28 -0.83 8.40
N THR A 56 -4.61 -1.79 7.79
CA THR A 56 -4.99 -3.20 7.83
C THR A 56 -4.11 -3.94 8.82
N SER A 57 -4.67 -4.93 9.53
CA SER A 57 -3.89 -5.85 10.36
C SER A 57 -3.18 -6.92 9.55
N ASN A 58 -3.66 -7.20 8.32
CA ASN A 58 -3.08 -8.21 7.46
C ASN A 58 -3.27 -7.81 5.98
N ILE A 59 -2.17 -7.81 5.24
CA ILE A 59 -2.20 -7.61 3.80
C ILE A 59 -2.58 -8.94 3.15
N PRO A 60 -3.57 -8.98 2.23
CA PRO A 60 -3.97 -10.20 1.57
C PRO A 60 -2.80 -10.95 0.89
N GLN A 61 -2.80 -12.28 0.98
CA GLN A 61 -1.71 -13.13 0.47
C GLN A 61 -1.53 -13.10 -1.05
N PHE A 62 -2.50 -12.58 -1.80
CA PHE A 62 -2.40 -12.43 -3.26
C PHE A 62 -1.52 -11.24 -3.67
N PHE A 63 -1.16 -10.36 -2.73
CA PHE A 63 -0.15 -9.34 -2.98
C PHE A 63 1.25 -9.91 -2.80
N ASN A 64 2.16 -9.45 -3.64
CA ASN A 64 3.56 -9.83 -3.58
C ASN A 64 4.18 -9.30 -2.29
N LYS A 65 4.87 -10.20 -1.58
CA LYS A 65 5.64 -9.88 -0.39
C LYS A 65 7.10 -9.73 -0.78
N LEU A 66 7.76 -8.78 -0.14
CA LEU A 66 9.21 -8.63 -0.17
C LEU A 66 9.72 -8.90 1.23
N ASP A 67 10.57 -9.92 1.33
CA ASP A 67 11.23 -10.26 2.58
C ASP A 67 12.46 -9.38 2.72
N VAL A 68 12.40 -8.43 3.65
CA VAL A 68 13.53 -7.60 4.03
C VAL A 68 14.09 -8.12 5.34
N ASP A 69 15.39 -8.43 5.35
CA ASP A 69 16.07 -8.92 6.55
C ASP A 69 15.96 -7.92 7.70
N ASP A 70 15.58 -8.45 8.88
CA ASP A 70 15.40 -7.71 10.12
C ASP A 70 14.46 -6.49 10.02
N PHE A 71 13.53 -6.49 9.06
CA PHE A 71 12.65 -5.36 8.74
C PHE A 71 11.95 -4.77 9.95
N LYS A 72 11.41 -5.63 10.82
CA LYS A 72 10.68 -5.18 12.01
C LYS A 72 11.57 -4.38 12.97
N ASN A 73 12.83 -4.79 13.14
CA ASN A 73 13.79 -4.10 13.97
C ASN A 73 14.22 -2.78 13.32
N LYS A 74 14.49 -2.78 12.01
CA LYS A 74 14.79 -1.55 11.23
C LYS A 74 13.69 -0.50 11.38
N CYS A 75 12.42 -0.89 11.20
CA CYS A 75 11.27 -0.01 11.44
C CYS A 75 11.21 0.49 12.89
N HIS A 76 11.59 -0.34 13.87
CA HIS A 76 11.60 0.07 15.27
C HIS A 76 12.70 1.10 15.55
N VAL A 77 13.91 0.89 15.03
CA VAL A 77 15.04 1.82 15.12
C VAL A 77 14.70 3.14 14.43
N PHE A 78 14.11 3.09 13.23
CA PHE A 78 13.65 4.27 12.51
C PHE A 78 12.71 5.15 13.36
N LEU A 79 11.77 4.53 14.08
CA LEU A 79 10.81 5.24 14.94
C LEU A 79 11.40 5.74 16.27
N GLN A 80 12.63 5.34 16.63
CA GLN A 80 13.35 5.86 17.80
C GLN A 80 14.24 7.07 17.47
N ASP A 81 14.52 7.28 16.19
CA ASP A 81 15.38 8.35 15.70
C ASP A 81 14.60 9.67 15.58
N ASN A 82 15.04 10.68 16.33
CA ASN A 82 14.37 11.98 16.36
C ASN A 82 14.50 12.78 15.05
N ASP A 83 15.56 12.58 14.27
CA ASP A 83 15.73 13.25 12.97
C ASP A 83 14.75 12.66 11.96
N ASN A 84 14.55 11.34 11.98
CA ASN A 84 13.51 10.66 11.19
C ASN A 84 12.11 11.12 11.60
N LEU A 85 11.82 11.18 12.91
CA LEU A 85 10.52 11.66 13.40
C LEU A 85 10.28 13.11 12.98
N SER A 86 11.27 14.00 13.13
CA SER A 86 11.14 15.41 12.76
C SER A 86 10.89 15.59 11.27
N THR A 87 11.51 14.75 10.43
CA THR A 87 11.40 14.81 8.96
C THR A 87 10.08 14.25 8.45
N TYR A 88 9.69 13.05 8.90
CA TYR A 88 8.59 12.31 8.29
C TYR A 88 7.30 12.32 9.12
N LEU A 89 7.44 12.34 10.45
CA LEU A 89 6.34 12.19 11.42
C LEU A 89 6.38 13.31 12.48
N PRO A 90 6.37 14.61 12.10
CA PRO A 90 6.61 15.71 13.04
C PRO A 90 5.57 15.79 14.16
N SER A 91 4.35 15.28 13.92
CA SER A 91 3.28 15.17 14.92
C SER A 91 3.56 14.13 16.03
N PHE A 92 4.60 13.30 15.85
CA PHE A 92 5.00 12.22 16.75
C PHE A 92 6.36 12.44 17.42
N VAL A 93 7.02 13.58 17.21
CA VAL A 93 8.23 13.95 17.96
C VAL A 93 7.96 13.86 19.47
N ASP A 94 8.95 13.39 20.22
CA ASP A 94 8.89 13.11 21.66
C ASP A 94 7.89 12.01 22.09
N LYS A 95 7.18 11.35 21.16
CA LYS A 95 6.30 10.23 21.49
C LYS A 95 7.10 8.92 21.48
N PRO A 96 6.81 7.99 22.42
CA PRO A 96 7.46 6.67 22.40
C PRO A 96 7.13 5.90 21.11
N ALA A 97 8.11 5.22 20.50
CA ALA A 97 7.91 4.41 19.29
C ALA A 97 6.72 3.42 19.38
N LYS A 98 6.45 2.87 20.58
CA LYS A 98 5.31 1.99 20.87
C LYS A 98 3.94 2.68 20.72
N HIS A 99 3.89 4.00 20.91
CA HIS A 99 2.71 4.80 20.59
C HIS A 99 2.61 5.01 19.08
N ILE A 100 3.71 5.38 18.43
CA ILE A 100 3.77 5.72 17.00
C ILE A 100 3.35 4.54 16.11
N ILE A 101 3.80 3.32 16.43
CA ILE A 101 3.49 2.10 15.66
C ILE A 101 1.98 1.81 15.50
N LYS A 102 1.13 2.43 16.33
CA LYS A 102 -0.33 2.33 16.19
C LYS A 102 -0.87 3.14 15.01
N TYR A 103 -0.17 4.20 14.61
CA TYR A 103 -0.60 5.16 13.60
C TYR A 103 0.15 5.03 12.29
N VAL A 104 1.17 4.19 12.24
CA VAL A 104 1.98 4.00 11.02
C VAL A 104 1.97 2.55 10.53
N HIS A 105 2.32 2.38 9.25
CA HIS A 105 2.64 1.11 8.62
C HIS A 105 3.85 1.30 7.70
N PHE A 106 4.79 0.36 7.72
CA PHE A 106 5.91 0.31 6.78
C PHE A 106 5.72 -0.88 5.87
N GLU A 107 5.83 -0.68 4.56
CA GLU A 107 5.71 -1.75 3.58
C GLU A 107 6.83 -1.66 2.54
N PRO A 108 7.55 -2.77 2.27
CA PRO A 108 8.50 -2.84 1.16
C PRO A 108 7.77 -3.03 -0.18
N PHE A 109 8.26 -2.33 -1.20
CA PHE A 109 7.81 -2.40 -2.59
C PHE A 109 9.01 -2.66 -3.49
N ARG A 110 8.76 -3.35 -4.62
CA ARG A 110 9.77 -3.70 -5.62
C ARG A 110 9.94 -2.55 -6.61
N PHE A 111 8.87 -1.77 -6.79
CA PHE A 111 8.83 -0.59 -7.65
C PHE A 111 8.51 0.66 -6.86
N ASN A 112 9.06 1.79 -7.30
CA ASN A 112 8.76 3.09 -6.69
C ASN A 112 7.37 3.62 -7.11
N VAL A 113 6.34 3.08 -6.45
CA VAL A 113 4.93 3.44 -6.66
C VAL A 113 4.55 4.84 -6.18
N VAL A 114 5.36 5.45 -5.31
CA VAL A 114 5.10 6.80 -4.79
C VAL A 114 5.29 7.85 -5.89
N ASP A 115 6.30 7.69 -6.74
CA ASP A 115 6.58 8.62 -7.84
C ASP A 115 5.48 8.56 -8.91
N LEU A 116 4.96 7.37 -9.20
CA LEU A 116 3.86 7.16 -10.16
C LEU A 116 2.57 7.90 -9.78
N LYS A 117 2.31 8.01 -8.48
CA LYS A 117 1.16 8.78 -7.99
C LYS A 117 1.27 10.27 -8.35
N ASN A 118 2.50 10.81 -8.39
CA ASN A 118 2.74 12.22 -8.66
C ASN A 118 2.77 12.50 -10.17
N ASP A 119 3.32 11.59 -10.97
CA ASP A 119 3.30 11.67 -12.43
C ASP A 119 3.20 10.27 -13.06
N ILE A 120 2.09 10.03 -13.76
CA ILE A 120 1.78 8.77 -14.46
C ILE A 120 2.74 8.47 -15.62
N ASN A 121 3.44 9.48 -16.14
CA ASN A 121 4.44 9.31 -17.19
C ASN A 121 5.83 8.99 -16.64
N THR A 122 5.98 8.94 -15.32
CA THR A 122 7.25 8.55 -14.69
C THR A 122 7.62 7.15 -15.13
N GLU A 123 8.86 6.98 -15.55
CA GLU A 123 9.43 5.67 -15.84
C GLU A 123 9.39 4.80 -14.57
N ILE A 124 8.75 3.64 -14.68
CA ILE A 124 8.67 2.68 -13.59
C ILE A 124 10.01 1.97 -13.49
N ARG A 125 10.72 2.21 -12.39
CA ARG A 125 12.00 1.57 -12.10
C ARG A 125 11.83 0.52 -11.03
N GLU A 126 12.40 -0.65 -11.30
CA GLU A 126 12.58 -1.71 -10.32
C GLU A 126 13.66 -1.28 -9.33
N VAL A 127 13.22 -0.74 -8.21
CA VAL A 127 14.08 -0.27 -7.13
C VAL A 127 13.36 -0.59 -5.84
N GLU A 128 13.89 -1.55 -5.08
CA GLU A 128 13.34 -1.88 -3.78
C GLU A 128 13.33 -0.65 -2.88
N ASN A 129 12.17 -0.38 -2.29
CA ASN A 129 11.99 0.79 -1.44
C ASN A 129 10.97 0.50 -0.34
N VAL A 130 11.06 1.26 0.74
CA VAL A 130 10.09 1.19 1.84
C VAL A 130 9.21 2.42 1.81
N VAL A 131 7.90 2.21 1.91
CA VAL A 131 6.92 3.28 2.04
C VAL A 131 6.37 3.27 3.46
N LEU A 132 6.46 4.43 4.11
CA LEU A 132 5.84 4.75 5.38
C LEU A 132 4.46 5.36 5.12
N PHE A 133 3.43 4.73 5.68
CA PHE A 133 2.05 5.20 5.69
C PHE A 133 1.73 5.78 7.07
N GLU A 134 1.30 7.03 7.15
CA GLU A 134 0.78 7.70 8.35
C GLU A 134 -0.74 7.79 8.25
N TYR A 135 -1.43 7.18 9.21
CA TYR A 135 -2.90 7.16 9.29
C TYR A 135 -3.40 8.20 10.29
N ASP A 136 -4.41 8.96 9.88
CA ASP A 136 -5.12 9.90 10.75
C ASP A 136 -6.48 9.33 11.16
N ASP A 137 -6.62 9.00 12.45
CA ASP A 137 -7.87 8.47 13.04
C ASP A 137 -9.06 9.44 12.86
N LYS A 138 -8.82 10.73 12.60
CA LYS A 138 -9.88 11.74 12.45
C LYS A 138 -10.44 11.81 11.04
N LYS A 139 -9.76 11.21 10.05
CA LYS A 139 -10.09 11.37 8.64
C LYS A 139 -10.39 10.03 7.98
N ILE A 140 -11.59 9.53 8.28
CA ILE A 140 -12.07 8.20 7.85
C ILE A 140 -12.14 8.07 6.31
N PHE A 141 -12.24 9.17 5.58
CA PHE A 141 -12.39 9.18 4.11
C PHE A 141 -11.14 9.62 3.35
N GLU A 142 -10.07 10.03 4.02
CA GLU A 142 -8.83 10.45 3.35
C GLU A 142 -7.81 9.29 3.30
N LYS A 143 -7.10 9.17 2.18
CA LYS A 143 -5.97 8.24 2.07
C LYS A 143 -4.86 8.67 3.03
N SER A 144 -4.11 7.70 3.55
CA SER A 144 -2.95 7.93 4.40
C SER A 144 -1.94 8.86 3.74
N LYS A 145 -1.25 9.67 4.56
CA LYS A 145 -0.05 10.37 4.12
C LYS A 145 1.08 9.36 3.93
N THR A 146 1.88 9.53 2.87
CA THR A 146 2.86 8.52 2.45
C THR A 146 4.22 9.15 2.22
N HIS A 147 5.26 8.45 2.65
CA HIS A 147 6.65 8.88 2.52
C HIS A 147 7.52 7.70 2.06
N LYS A 148 8.40 7.93 1.09
CA LYS A 148 9.50 7.01 0.82
C LYS A 148 10.57 7.23 1.89
N VAL A 149 11.06 6.14 2.49
CA VAL A 149 12.03 6.17 3.58
C VAL A 149 13.17 5.18 3.34
N GLU A 150 14.32 5.45 3.94
CA GLU A 150 15.47 4.55 4.01
C GLU A 150 15.56 4.00 5.44
N ILE A 151 15.68 2.67 5.59
CA ILE A 151 15.67 1.97 6.89
C ILE A 151 16.69 0.83 6.95
#